data_AF-L2FLM8-F1
#
_entry.id   AF-L2FLM8-F1
#
_cell.length_a   1.000
_cell.length_b   1.000
_cell.length_c   1.000
_cell.angle_alpha   90.00
_cell.angle_beta   90.00
_cell.angle_gamma   90.00
#
_symmetry.space_group_name_H-M   'P 1'
#
loop_
_entity.id
_entity.type
_entity.pdbx_description
1 polymer ?
#
loop_
_entity_poly.entity_id
_entity_poly.type
_entity_poly.pdbx_seq_one_letter_code
_entity_poly.pdbx_strand_id
1 'polypeptide(L)'
;MFWPFISRYPERRVADVAGKSYDYIIVGGGTAACVIASRLSEDPNVSVLVISKGKVKDDWLSTMPIVGNARENYGSDIDTIPSEPDEQWNGVPVRYFASQALGGASIHNGLQYTRGPPANYNHWAALGNDQWSFEKCEPYFKKLENASSQPRAPYRGHNGPIHIRQDPSLNSVDKYIEEAAKDMNLPVRNDINNPDAPPEALFEIEHMITKTGHRNSAQVGYLPKSLVLERQETLTICSGAVATRLQFNQDGTEAIGVYILDRLDQKSAKECLVSANREVIVSCGALFSPQFLMLSGIGPKEQLEQHKIPLVRDMPGVGANLNDHIAFSIAFQVRLADSYIRLLNPLIAIWHLLLFIFTKTGIFSRSGARLCAFLSSENIDEKTMTLKPPKNASDEQRRRDPHLPENAPDVELLFINAAFDYERGKGYCGFQTCLVQPFSRGRIELASSDPLAFPKFYSQFLTDPRDWAVARKAARFAMNYVETFRKSKYPFNSTWHIAPGVQRGSMEGSWKDVSDKETDRLAAQLLSPALNLPYGLREGWRCRWPGFEGSRVQESEDRRRERVSDGHQCPHHGTSLHGCREMC
;
A
#
# COMPACT_ATOMS: atom_id res chain seq x y z
N MET A 1 -32.19 8.94 -8.67
CA MET A 1 -33.15 8.75 -7.56
C MET A 1 -32.74 9.69 -6.42
N PHE A 2 -33.47 10.80 -6.30
CA PHE A 2 -33.67 11.75 -5.19
C PHE A 2 -32.54 12.17 -4.21
N TRP A 3 -31.94 13.32 -4.53
CA TRP A 3 -31.55 14.39 -3.58
C TRP A 3 -32.85 15.15 -3.21
N PRO A 4 -33.17 15.45 -1.92
CA PRO A 4 -32.28 15.65 -0.77
C PRO A 4 -32.44 14.63 0.39
N PHE A 5 -32.98 13.43 0.17
CA PHE A 5 -33.36 12.50 1.26
C PHE A 5 -32.28 11.49 1.69
N ILE A 6 -31.04 11.62 1.22
CA ILE A 6 -29.95 10.75 1.69
C ILE A 6 -29.40 11.34 2.99
N SER A 7 -29.60 10.64 4.12
CA SER A 7 -29.01 11.05 5.39
C SER A 7 -27.49 11.24 5.22
N ARG A 8 -26.89 12.25 5.84
CA ARG A 8 -25.44 12.41 5.78
C ARG A 8 -24.77 11.28 6.56
N TYR A 9 -23.51 10.99 6.22
CA TYR A 9 -22.71 10.11 7.06
C TYR A 9 -22.62 10.74 8.48
N PRO A 10 -22.79 9.96 9.57
CA PRO A 10 -22.89 10.50 10.94
C PRO A 10 -21.52 10.93 11.50
N GLU A 11 -20.96 12.00 10.94
CA GLU A 11 -19.71 12.60 11.40
C GLU A 11 -19.95 13.55 12.59
N ARG A 12 -19.05 13.52 13.57
CA ARG A 12 -18.95 14.48 14.67
C ARG A 12 -17.82 15.47 14.42
N ARG A 13 -17.96 16.68 14.98
CA ARG A 13 -16.91 17.72 15.00
C ARG A 13 -16.06 17.60 16.26
N VAL A 14 -14.94 18.32 16.30
CA VAL A 14 -14.07 18.40 17.47
C VAL A 14 -14.82 18.89 18.71
N ALA A 15 -15.68 19.91 18.56
CA ALA A 15 -16.51 20.43 19.64
C ALA A 15 -17.47 19.39 20.25
N ASP A 16 -17.88 18.36 19.49
CA ASP A 16 -18.79 17.32 19.97
C ASP A 16 -18.07 16.27 20.83
N VAL A 17 -16.75 16.17 20.74
CA VAL A 17 -15.93 15.16 21.43
C VAL A 17 -14.96 15.76 22.46
N ALA A 18 -14.71 17.07 22.39
CA ALA A 18 -13.85 17.79 23.31
C ALA A 18 -14.23 17.54 24.78
N GLY A 19 -13.26 17.14 25.59
CA GLY A 19 -13.45 16.88 27.02
C GLY A 19 -14.21 15.59 27.35
N LYS A 20 -14.57 14.77 26.35
CA LYS A 20 -15.18 13.46 26.58
C LYS A 20 -14.12 12.38 26.78
N SER A 21 -14.55 11.23 27.29
CA SER A 21 -13.74 10.02 27.38
C SER A 21 -14.31 8.90 26.51
N TYR A 22 -13.42 8.04 26.03
CA TYR A 22 -13.73 6.83 25.27
C TYR A 22 -12.85 5.69 25.77
N ASP A 23 -13.29 4.44 25.64
CA ASP A 23 -12.47 3.29 25.99
C ASP A 23 -11.28 3.14 25.02
N TYR A 24 -11.55 3.31 23.73
CA TYR A 24 -10.54 3.25 22.69
C TYR A 24 -10.53 4.52 21.85
N ILE A 25 -9.36 5.12 21.67
CA ILE A 25 -9.16 6.23 20.73
C ILE A 25 -8.24 5.75 19.60
N ILE A 26 -8.73 5.78 18.37
CA ILE A 26 -7.98 5.43 17.17
C ILE A 26 -7.57 6.72 16.46
N VAL A 27 -6.26 6.94 16.37
CA VAL A 27 -5.66 8.13 15.79
C VAL A 27 -5.34 7.87 14.32
N GLY A 28 -6.04 8.57 13.43
CA GLY A 28 -5.96 8.36 11.98
C GLY A 28 -7.20 7.63 11.46
N GLY A 29 -7.75 8.12 10.34
CA GLY A 29 -8.92 7.54 9.68
C GLY A 29 -8.57 6.59 8.53
N GLY A 30 -7.40 5.96 8.55
CA GLY A 30 -6.87 5.17 7.43
C GLY A 30 -7.51 3.79 7.24
N THR A 31 -6.89 2.98 6.36
CA THR A 31 -7.31 1.61 6.06
C THR A 31 -7.39 0.74 7.32
N ALA A 32 -6.30 0.66 8.10
CA ALA A 32 -6.24 -0.13 9.33
C ALA A 32 -7.23 0.37 10.39
N ALA A 33 -7.33 1.68 10.56
CA ALA A 33 -8.26 2.31 11.50
C ALA A 33 -9.72 1.91 11.25
N CYS A 34 -10.13 1.80 9.98
CA CYS A 34 -11.48 1.35 9.64
C CYS A 34 -11.74 -0.09 10.15
N VAL A 35 -10.76 -0.99 9.99
CA VAL A 35 -10.85 -2.37 10.48
C VAL A 35 -10.93 -2.39 11.99
N ILE A 36 -10.00 -1.73 12.66
CA ILE A 36 -9.88 -1.72 14.12
C ILE A 36 -11.16 -1.14 14.75
N ALA A 37 -11.63 0.00 14.26
CA ALA A 37 -12.85 0.63 14.75
C ALA A 37 -14.08 -0.28 14.59
N SER A 38 -14.20 -0.92 13.42
CA SER A 38 -15.30 -1.84 13.13
C SER A 38 -15.28 -3.05 14.07
N ARG A 39 -14.11 -3.63 14.34
CA ARG A 39 -13.95 -4.80 15.21
C ARG A 39 -14.10 -4.47 16.69
N LEU A 40 -13.51 -3.38 17.18
CA LEU A 40 -13.65 -2.98 18.58
C LEU A 40 -15.10 -2.62 18.92
N SER A 41 -15.79 -1.93 18.00
CA SER A 41 -17.20 -1.56 18.19
C SER A 41 -18.20 -2.73 18.00
N GLU A 42 -17.73 -3.96 17.75
CA GLU A 42 -18.60 -5.14 17.83
C GLU A 42 -19.06 -5.41 19.27
N ASP A 43 -18.25 -5.02 20.27
CA ASP A 43 -18.67 -5.04 21.67
C ASP A 43 -19.50 -3.78 22.00
N PRO A 44 -20.80 -3.89 22.32
CA PRO A 44 -21.62 -2.73 22.65
C PRO A 44 -21.30 -2.11 24.02
N ASN A 45 -20.41 -2.73 24.81
CA ASN A 45 -20.04 -2.24 26.14
C ASN A 45 -18.80 -1.33 26.13
N VAL A 46 -18.21 -1.08 24.96
CA VAL A 46 -17.04 -0.22 24.82
C VAL A 46 -17.32 0.94 23.89
N SER A 47 -16.75 2.09 24.22
CA SER A 47 -16.84 3.32 23.45
C SER A 47 -15.58 3.52 22.61
N VAL A 48 -15.74 3.74 21.31
CA VAL A 48 -14.67 3.84 20.33
C VAL A 48 -14.76 5.18 19.61
N LEU A 49 -13.65 5.93 19.60
CA LEU A 49 -13.49 7.17 18.84
C LEU A 49 -12.49 6.97 17.70
N VAL A 50 -12.87 7.34 16.47
CA VAL A 50 -11.94 7.48 15.35
C VAL A 50 -11.69 8.96 15.06
N ILE A 51 -10.43 9.37 15.04
CA ILE A 51 -10.00 10.73 14.71
C ILE A 51 -9.47 10.74 13.27
N SER A 52 -10.10 11.50 12.38
CA SER A 52 -9.73 11.63 10.97
C SER A 52 -9.44 13.08 10.58
N LYS A 53 -8.26 13.32 9.99
CA LYS A 53 -7.81 14.65 9.49
C LYS A 53 -8.78 15.27 8.50
N GLY A 54 -9.41 14.46 7.67
CA GLY A 54 -10.37 14.86 6.64
C GLY A 54 -11.73 14.19 6.81
N LYS A 55 -12.69 14.69 6.02
CA LYS A 55 -14.08 14.22 6.01
C LYS A 55 -14.24 12.92 5.27
N VAL A 56 -15.38 12.27 5.49
CA VAL A 56 -15.85 11.16 4.66
C VAL A 56 -16.14 11.66 3.24
N LYS A 57 -15.68 10.91 2.24
CA LYS A 57 -15.86 11.21 0.82
C LYS A 57 -16.71 10.14 0.15
N ASP A 58 -18.02 10.30 0.30
CA ASP A 58 -19.03 9.47 -0.34
C ASP A 58 -19.59 10.19 -1.58
N ASP A 59 -18.73 10.41 -2.57
CA ASP A 59 -19.10 11.04 -3.84
C ASP A 59 -19.09 10.03 -4.99
N TRP A 60 -19.96 10.24 -5.99
CA TRP A 60 -20.12 9.27 -7.08
C TRP A 60 -18.81 8.98 -7.83
N LEU A 61 -17.94 9.99 -7.97
CA LEU A 61 -16.64 9.84 -8.63
C LEU A 61 -15.64 9.03 -7.79
N SER A 62 -15.67 9.12 -6.45
CA SER A 62 -14.81 8.32 -5.56
C SER A 62 -15.13 6.83 -5.65
N THR A 63 -16.41 6.52 -5.88
CA THR A 63 -16.88 5.14 -5.97
C THR A 63 -16.64 4.48 -7.32
N MET A 64 -16.31 5.24 -8.38
CA MET A 64 -15.98 4.70 -9.70
C MET A 64 -14.55 4.13 -9.70
N PRO A 65 -14.35 2.82 -9.95
CA PRO A 65 -13.04 2.16 -9.85
C PRO A 65 -11.86 2.90 -10.50
N ILE A 66 -11.83 3.01 -11.84
CA ILE A 66 -10.69 3.57 -12.57
C ILE A 66 -10.54 5.08 -12.36
N VAL A 67 -11.65 5.80 -12.15
CA VAL A 67 -11.64 7.24 -11.91
C VAL A 67 -11.03 7.49 -10.54
N GLY A 68 -11.50 6.76 -9.51
CA GLY A 68 -10.97 6.81 -8.16
C GLY A 68 -9.44 6.67 -8.07
N ASN A 69 -8.82 5.94 -9.00
CA ASN A 69 -7.36 5.77 -9.07
C ASN A 69 -6.58 7.05 -9.44
N ALA A 70 -7.24 8.07 -9.99
CA ALA A 70 -6.62 9.31 -10.46
C ALA A 70 -7.01 10.53 -9.61
N ARG A 71 -7.54 10.31 -8.39
CA ARG A 71 -8.10 11.36 -7.53
C ARG A 71 -7.11 12.44 -7.15
N GLU A 72 -5.82 12.15 -7.06
CA GLU A 72 -4.77 13.13 -6.80
C GLU A 72 -4.75 14.28 -7.82
N ASN A 73 -5.25 14.06 -9.05
CA ASN A 73 -5.31 15.10 -10.07
C ASN A 73 -6.46 16.11 -9.87
N TYR A 74 -7.45 15.80 -9.02
CA TYR A 74 -8.67 16.61 -8.91
C TYR A 74 -9.34 16.63 -7.52
N GLY A 75 -8.81 15.88 -6.55
CA GLY A 75 -9.34 15.73 -5.20
C GLY A 75 -8.61 16.62 -4.19
N SER A 76 -9.38 17.29 -3.33
CA SER A 76 -8.85 18.09 -2.20
C SER A 76 -8.49 17.24 -0.97
N ASP A 77 -8.70 15.93 -1.05
CA ASP A 77 -8.57 14.94 0.01
C ASP A 77 -7.26 14.15 -0.05
N ILE A 78 -6.37 14.48 -0.99
CA ILE A 78 -5.06 13.86 -1.14
C ILE A 78 -4.00 14.97 -1.07
N ASP A 79 -3.11 14.86 -0.08
CA ASP A 79 -1.92 15.70 -0.01
C ASP A 79 -0.86 15.10 -0.93
N THR A 80 -0.19 15.93 -1.72
CA THR A 80 1.02 15.57 -2.46
C THR A 80 2.22 16.12 -1.69
N ILE A 81 3.04 15.23 -1.13
CA ILE A 81 4.15 15.59 -0.25
C ILE A 81 5.44 15.30 -1.01
N PRO A 82 6.30 16.30 -1.27
CA PRO A 82 7.58 16.10 -1.93
C PRO A 82 8.66 15.68 -0.92
N SER A 83 9.55 14.78 -1.33
CA SER A 83 10.68 14.36 -0.50
C SER A 83 11.64 15.50 -0.36
N GLU A 84 12.51 15.37 0.64
CA GLU A 84 13.73 16.13 0.64
C GLU A 84 14.53 15.80 -0.64
N PRO A 85 15.18 16.80 -1.27
CA PRO A 85 15.97 16.60 -2.46
C PRO A 85 17.06 15.55 -2.25
N ASP A 86 17.27 14.71 -3.26
CA ASP A 86 18.32 13.70 -3.27
C ASP A 86 19.34 14.03 -4.36
N GLU A 87 20.62 14.15 -3.99
CA GLU A 87 21.70 14.43 -4.94
C GLU A 87 21.84 13.35 -6.00
N GLN A 88 21.51 12.09 -5.67
CA GLN A 88 21.52 10.97 -6.62
C GLN A 88 20.56 11.21 -7.80
N TRP A 89 19.51 12.00 -7.57
CA TRP A 89 18.47 12.33 -8.55
C TRP A 89 18.54 13.77 -9.04
N ASN A 90 19.71 14.41 -9.01
CA ASN A 90 19.90 15.81 -9.37
C ASN A 90 18.98 16.77 -8.58
N GLY A 91 18.68 16.43 -7.32
CA GLY A 91 17.80 17.20 -6.45
C GLY A 91 16.31 17.09 -6.79
N VAL A 92 15.90 16.16 -7.66
CA VAL A 92 14.48 15.95 -7.96
C VAL A 92 13.80 15.22 -6.80
N PRO A 93 12.78 15.83 -6.17
CA PRO A 93 12.09 15.19 -5.04
C PRO A 93 11.13 14.10 -5.51
N VAL A 94 10.98 13.06 -4.69
CA VAL A 94 9.93 12.05 -4.84
C VAL A 94 8.60 12.61 -4.36
N ARG A 95 7.47 12.41 -5.05
CA ARG A 95 6.16 12.76 -4.48
C ARG A 95 5.49 11.52 -3.88
N TYR A 96 5.02 11.68 -2.66
CA TYR A 96 4.13 10.74 -1.99
C TYR A 96 2.71 11.29 -1.94
N PHE A 97 1.74 10.41 -2.10
CA PHE A 97 0.32 10.74 -1.98
C PHE A 97 -0.21 10.25 -0.65
N ALA A 98 -0.75 11.16 0.15
CA ALA A 98 -1.35 10.83 1.43
C ALA A 98 -2.82 11.21 1.44
N SER A 99 -3.68 10.23 1.68
CA SER A 99 -5.10 10.51 1.85
C SER A 99 -5.38 11.11 3.21
N GLN A 100 -6.25 12.11 3.22
CA GLN A 100 -6.73 12.76 4.43
C GLN A 100 -8.13 12.26 4.81
N ALA A 101 -8.82 11.54 3.93
CA ALA A 101 -10.20 11.12 4.12
C ALA A 101 -10.31 9.81 4.91
N LEU A 102 -11.50 9.57 5.50
CA LEU A 102 -11.82 8.29 6.11
C LEU A 102 -11.73 7.16 5.07
N GLY A 103 -11.06 6.07 5.43
CA GLY A 103 -10.67 4.99 4.52
C GLY A 103 -9.22 5.09 4.04
N GLY A 104 -8.55 6.23 4.22
CA GLY A 104 -7.15 6.43 3.85
C GLY A 104 -6.88 6.13 2.38
N ALA A 105 -5.74 5.50 2.08
CA ALA A 105 -5.33 5.19 0.72
C ALA A 105 -6.35 4.34 -0.06
N SER A 106 -7.17 3.53 0.63
CA SER A 106 -8.15 2.66 -0.04
C SER A 106 -9.23 3.40 -0.86
N ILE A 107 -9.41 4.71 -0.64
CA ILE A 107 -10.34 5.54 -1.41
C ILE A 107 -9.81 5.91 -2.81
N HIS A 108 -8.49 5.79 -3.03
CA HIS A 108 -7.85 6.20 -4.29
C HIS A 108 -6.77 5.24 -4.81
N ASN A 109 -6.46 4.16 -4.10
CA ASN A 109 -5.47 3.18 -4.54
C ASN A 109 -5.87 2.47 -5.85
N GLY A 110 -4.94 1.75 -6.47
CA GLY A 110 -5.15 0.98 -7.70
C GLY A 110 -6.07 -0.24 -7.59
N LEU A 111 -6.77 -0.45 -6.48
CA LEU A 111 -7.73 -1.54 -6.22
C LEU A 111 -7.19 -2.97 -6.28
N GLN A 112 -5.93 -3.16 -6.60
CA GLN A 112 -5.31 -4.47 -6.71
C GLN A 112 -5.29 -5.15 -5.34
N TYR A 113 -5.78 -6.38 -5.29
CA TYR A 113 -5.81 -7.21 -4.11
C TYR A 113 -4.76 -8.30 -4.21
N THR A 114 -3.69 -8.13 -3.44
CA THR A 114 -2.62 -9.11 -3.29
C THR A 114 -2.32 -9.30 -1.80
N ARG A 115 -2.37 -10.54 -1.31
CA ARG A 115 -1.87 -10.89 0.03
C ARG A 115 -0.35 -10.77 0.09
N GLY A 116 0.32 -11.12 -1.00
CA GLY A 116 1.76 -11.39 -1.00
C GLY A 116 2.06 -12.85 -0.65
N PRO A 117 3.22 -13.38 -1.07
CA PRO A 117 3.55 -14.78 -0.89
C PRO A 117 3.82 -15.15 0.59
N PRO A 118 3.53 -16.40 1.00
CA PRO A 118 3.82 -16.89 2.34
C PRO A 118 5.26 -16.65 2.83
N ALA A 119 6.24 -16.75 1.93
CA ALA A 119 7.66 -16.47 2.16
C ALA A 119 7.89 -15.11 2.86
N ASN A 120 7.11 -14.09 2.52
CA ASN A 120 7.25 -12.75 3.08
C ASN A 120 6.93 -12.70 4.58
N TYR A 121 5.89 -13.43 5.00
CA TYR A 121 5.43 -13.52 6.39
C TYR A 121 6.30 -14.46 7.20
N ASN A 122 6.70 -15.59 6.60
CA ASN A 122 7.63 -16.51 7.22
C ASN A 122 9.03 -15.88 7.42
N HIS A 123 9.42 -14.96 6.53
CA HIS A 123 10.61 -14.14 6.76
C HIS A 123 10.47 -13.25 8.00
N TRP A 124 9.31 -12.62 8.23
CA TRP A 124 9.07 -11.86 9.46
C TRP A 124 9.16 -12.74 10.71
N ALA A 125 8.59 -13.93 10.66
CA ALA A 125 8.71 -14.92 11.73
C ALA A 125 10.18 -15.31 11.99
N ALA A 126 10.96 -15.52 10.93
CA ALA A 126 12.39 -15.81 11.04
C ALA A 126 13.21 -14.64 11.63
N LEU A 127 12.74 -13.40 11.51
CA LEU A 127 13.30 -12.22 12.16
C LEU A 127 12.85 -12.04 13.63
N GLY A 128 12.11 -12.99 14.19
CA GLY A 128 11.66 -12.98 15.59
C GLY A 128 10.19 -12.59 15.78
N ASN A 129 9.43 -12.32 14.72
CA ASN A 129 8.00 -11.99 14.79
C ASN A 129 7.13 -13.24 14.57
N ASP A 130 7.31 -14.24 15.44
CA ASP A 130 6.70 -15.57 15.30
C ASP A 130 5.17 -15.54 15.19
N GLN A 131 4.50 -14.53 15.76
CA GLN A 131 3.05 -14.30 15.66
C GLN A 131 2.57 -13.86 14.27
N TRP A 132 3.49 -13.53 13.36
CA TRP A 132 3.22 -13.00 12.03
C TRP A 132 3.63 -13.94 10.90
N SER A 133 3.84 -15.23 11.20
CA SER A 133 4.02 -16.26 10.16
C SER A 133 2.80 -16.33 9.24
N PHE A 134 2.97 -16.86 8.02
CA PHE A 134 1.85 -16.94 7.08
C PHE A 134 0.68 -17.75 7.64
N GLU A 135 0.98 -18.85 8.32
CA GLU A 135 -0.02 -19.70 8.99
C GLU A 135 -0.90 -18.91 9.97
N LYS A 136 -0.30 -17.99 10.74
CA LYS A 136 -1.04 -17.16 11.71
C LYS A 136 -1.79 -16.00 11.04
N CYS A 137 -1.28 -15.49 9.92
CA CYS A 137 -1.91 -14.42 9.15
C CYS A 137 -3.06 -14.91 8.25
N GLU A 138 -2.98 -16.11 7.70
CA GLU A 138 -3.95 -16.65 6.72
C GLU A 138 -5.41 -16.63 7.20
N PRO A 139 -5.74 -17.00 8.45
CA PRO A 139 -7.10 -16.88 8.97
C PRO A 139 -7.66 -15.46 8.88
N TYR A 140 -6.82 -14.43 9.05
CA TYR A 140 -7.23 -13.03 8.96
C TYR A 140 -7.40 -12.58 7.51
N PHE A 141 -6.58 -13.08 6.57
CA PHE A 141 -6.85 -12.92 5.14
C PHE A 141 -8.22 -13.52 4.78
N LYS A 142 -8.51 -14.74 5.23
CA LYS A 142 -9.83 -15.35 5.00
C LYS A 142 -10.96 -14.57 5.68
N LYS A 143 -10.73 -13.96 6.85
CA LYS A 143 -11.75 -13.17 7.56
C LYS A 143 -12.08 -11.85 6.85
N LEU A 144 -11.12 -11.23 6.16
CA LEU A 144 -11.35 -9.95 5.47
C LEU A 144 -12.04 -10.14 4.11
N GLU A 145 -11.83 -11.28 3.46
CA GLU A 145 -12.20 -11.52 2.07
C GLU A 145 -13.67 -11.91 1.85
N ASN A 146 -14.24 -11.36 0.79
CA ASN A 146 -15.42 -11.88 0.09
C ASN A 146 -15.04 -12.08 -1.38
N ALA A 147 -14.27 -13.13 -1.62
CA ALA A 147 -13.76 -13.50 -2.93
C ALA A 147 -14.86 -14.17 -3.76
N SER A 148 -15.19 -13.56 -4.88
CA SER A 148 -16.22 -14.04 -5.81
C SER A 148 -15.67 -14.85 -6.99
N SER A 149 -14.41 -14.62 -7.37
CA SER A 149 -13.74 -15.30 -8.49
C SER A 149 -13.33 -16.73 -8.15
N GLN A 150 -13.15 -17.03 -6.85
CA GLN A 150 -12.65 -18.31 -6.35
C GLN A 150 -13.66 -18.99 -5.40
N PRO A 151 -14.92 -19.22 -5.80
CA PRO A 151 -16.04 -19.50 -4.89
C PRO A 151 -15.97 -20.83 -4.11
N ARG A 152 -15.01 -21.71 -4.44
CA ARG A 152 -14.82 -23.02 -3.80
C ARG A 152 -13.42 -23.20 -3.20
N ALA A 153 -12.59 -22.16 -3.23
CA ALA A 153 -11.21 -22.25 -2.77
C ALA A 153 -11.16 -22.20 -1.23
N PRO A 154 -10.72 -23.27 -0.54
CA PRO A 154 -10.76 -23.35 0.92
C PRO A 154 -9.79 -22.38 1.62
N TYR A 155 -8.79 -21.90 0.89
CA TYR A 155 -7.81 -20.90 1.33
C TYR A 155 -8.30 -19.46 1.16
N ARG A 156 -9.54 -19.25 0.67
CA ARG A 156 -10.16 -17.93 0.45
C ARG A 156 -11.29 -17.65 1.43
N GLY A 157 -11.55 -16.37 1.66
CA GLY A 157 -12.72 -15.92 2.41
C GLY A 157 -13.89 -15.58 1.50
N HIS A 158 -15.11 -15.86 1.97
CA HIS A 158 -16.34 -15.62 1.20
C HIS A 158 -17.39 -14.76 1.93
N ASN A 159 -17.11 -14.38 3.18
CA ASN A 159 -18.07 -13.72 4.06
C ASN A 159 -17.53 -12.42 4.67
N GLY A 160 -16.33 -12.00 4.28
CA GLY A 160 -15.70 -10.79 4.77
C GLY A 160 -16.33 -9.50 4.20
N PRO A 161 -15.92 -8.34 4.74
CA PRO A 161 -16.41 -7.04 4.31
C PRO A 161 -15.80 -6.53 3.00
N ILE A 162 -14.69 -7.09 2.54
CA ILE A 162 -14.01 -6.63 1.33
C ILE A 162 -14.40 -7.52 0.15
N HIS A 163 -15.23 -6.99 -0.75
CA HIS A 163 -15.58 -7.67 -1.99
C HIS A 163 -14.41 -7.66 -2.96
N ILE A 164 -14.07 -8.85 -3.44
CA ILE A 164 -12.92 -9.10 -4.30
C ILE A 164 -13.38 -9.89 -5.51
N ARG A 165 -12.98 -9.44 -6.70
CA ARG A 165 -13.37 -10.07 -7.96
C ARG A 165 -12.31 -9.94 -9.05
N GLN A 166 -12.26 -10.90 -9.96
CA GLN A 166 -11.58 -10.77 -11.25
C GLN A 166 -12.57 -10.22 -12.26
N ASP A 167 -12.08 -9.31 -13.08
CA ASP A 167 -12.86 -8.69 -14.12
C ASP A 167 -12.47 -9.32 -15.48
N PRO A 168 -13.44 -9.80 -16.28
CA PRO A 168 -13.14 -10.32 -17.61
C PRO A 168 -12.37 -9.32 -18.46
N SER A 169 -11.37 -9.81 -19.20
CA SER A 169 -10.57 -8.98 -20.07
C SER A 169 -11.44 -8.24 -21.09
N LEU A 170 -11.16 -6.93 -21.24
CA LEU A 170 -11.78 -6.07 -22.25
C LEU A 170 -10.86 -5.85 -23.46
N ASN A 171 -9.61 -6.32 -23.39
CA ASN A 171 -8.55 -6.01 -24.35
C ASN A 171 -7.96 -7.32 -24.86
N SER A 172 -7.89 -7.47 -26.17
CA SER A 172 -7.35 -8.68 -26.79
C SER A 172 -5.85 -8.86 -26.56
N VAL A 173 -5.13 -7.77 -26.23
CA VAL A 173 -3.69 -7.77 -25.93
C VAL A 173 -3.35 -8.74 -24.79
N ASP A 174 -4.22 -8.88 -23.79
CA ASP A 174 -3.96 -9.71 -22.60
C ASP A 174 -3.63 -11.16 -22.96
N LYS A 175 -4.33 -11.74 -23.95
CA LYS A 175 -4.08 -13.11 -24.43
C LYS A 175 -2.65 -13.28 -24.97
N TYR A 176 -2.17 -12.29 -25.71
CA TYR A 176 -0.84 -12.33 -26.32
C TYR A 176 0.27 -12.07 -25.28
N ILE A 177 -0.04 -11.32 -24.23
CA ILE A 177 0.83 -11.19 -23.05
C ILE A 177 0.95 -12.56 -22.36
N GLU A 178 -0.16 -13.27 -22.13
CA GLU A 178 -0.14 -14.62 -21.57
C GLU A 178 0.60 -15.64 -22.45
N GLU A 179 0.50 -15.54 -23.78
CA GLU A 179 1.28 -16.36 -24.72
C GLU A 179 2.79 -16.06 -24.59
N ALA A 180 3.18 -14.78 -24.57
CA ALA A 180 4.57 -14.37 -24.40
C ALA A 180 5.15 -14.79 -23.03
N ALA A 181 4.37 -14.77 -21.95
CA ALA A 181 4.79 -15.33 -20.66
C ALA A 181 5.23 -16.79 -20.78
N LYS A 182 4.47 -17.62 -21.50
CA LYS A 182 4.79 -19.06 -21.67
C LYS A 182 6.11 -19.23 -22.41
N ASP A 183 6.35 -18.44 -23.45
CA ASP A 183 7.61 -18.44 -24.20
C ASP A 183 8.81 -17.94 -23.37
N MET A 184 8.54 -17.14 -22.33
CA MET A 184 9.52 -16.66 -21.35
C MET A 184 9.77 -17.66 -20.18
N ASN A 185 9.21 -18.88 -20.27
CA ASN A 185 9.17 -19.90 -19.21
C ASN A 185 8.42 -19.46 -17.94
N LEU A 186 7.52 -18.49 -18.05
CA LEU A 186 6.71 -18.00 -16.93
C LEU A 186 5.34 -18.70 -16.95
N PRO A 187 5.01 -19.53 -15.94
CA PRO A 187 3.70 -20.17 -15.87
C PRO A 187 2.60 -19.12 -15.69
N VAL A 188 1.44 -19.34 -16.32
CA VAL A 188 0.24 -18.53 -16.11
C VAL A 188 -0.62 -19.17 -15.03
N ARG A 189 -1.06 -18.39 -14.05
CA ARG A 189 -1.88 -18.83 -12.91
C ARG A 189 -3.06 -17.89 -12.71
N ASN A 190 -4.19 -18.46 -12.31
CA ASN A 190 -5.44 -17.71 -12.20
C ASN A 190 -5.67 -17.09 -10.83
N ASP A 191 -4.83 -17.36 -9.83
CA ASP A 191 -5.00 -16.80 -8.49
C ASP A 191 -3.64 -16.45 -7.88
N ILE A 192 -3.38 -15.16 -7.77
CA ILE A 192 -2.17 -14.60 -7.14
C ILE A 192 -2.15 -14.79 -5.62
N ASN A 193 -3.31 -15.09 -5.02
CA ASN A 193 -3.50 -15.21 -3.58
C ASN A 193 -3.63 -16.67 -3.12
N ASN A 194 -3.41 -17.64 -4.01
CA ASN A 194 -3.28 -19.03 -3.64
C ASN A 194 -1.96 -19.24 -2.88
N PRO A 195 -2.00 -19.69 -1.60
CA PRO A 195 -0.78 -19.87 -0.82
C PRO A 195 0.18 -20.89 -1.44
N ASP A 196 -0.33 -21.86 -2.21
CA ASP A 196 0.47 -22.92 -2.84
C ASP A 196 0.89 -22.56 -4.29
N ALA A 197 0.59 -21.33 -4.75
CA ALA A 197 1.02 -20.90 -6.07
C ALA A 197 2.56 -20.80 -6.13
N PRO A 198 3.18 -21.13 -7.28
CA PRO A 198 4.61 -20.92 -7.44
C PRO A 198 4.95 -19.43 -7.23
N PRO A 199 6.06 -19.09 -6.55
CA PRO A 199 6.46 -17.71 -6.31
C PRO A 199 6.65 -16.91 -7.62
N GLU A 200 7.04 -17.61 -8.69
CA GLU A 200 7.34 -17.03 -9.99
C GLU A 200 6.29 -17.46 -11.03
N ALA A 201 5.40 -16.54 -11.38
CA ALA A 201 4.35 -16.76 -12.39
C ALA A 201 3.77 -15.43 -12.89
N LEU A 202 3.08 -15.49 -14.02
CA LEU A 202 2.13 -14.47 -14.45
C LEU A 202 0.78 -14.80 -13.82
N PHE A 203 0.20 -13.84 -13.12
CA PHE A 203 -1.06 -13.99 -12.44
C PHE A 203 -2.13 -13.05 -12.97
N GLU A 204 -3.38 -13.53 -12.95
CA GLU A 204 -4.54 -12.65 -12.99
C GLU A 204 -4.82 -12.06 -11.61
N ILE A 205 -4.88 -10.73 -11.53
CA ILE A 205 -5.07 -9.96 -10.30
C ILE A 205 -6.57 -9.81 -10.02
N GLU A 206 -6.92 -9.91 -8.75
CA GLU A 206 -8.25 -9.54 -8.26
C GLU A 206 -8.31 -8.07 -7.82
N HIS A 207 -9.50 -7.48 -7.92
CA HIS A 207 -9.74 -6.09 -7.53
C HIS A 207 -10.77 -5.96 -6.42
N MET A 208 -10.55 -5.00 -5.53
CA MET A 208 -11.45 -4.64 -4.42
C MET A 208 -12.67 -3.86 -4.94
N ILE A 209 -13.58 -4.55 -5.63
CA ILE A 209 -14.76 -3.97 -6.26
C ILE A 209 -16.01 -4.72 -5.79
N THR A 210 -17.02 -3.98 -5.36
CA THR A 210 -18.29 -4.53 -4.89
C THR A 210 -19.02 -5.29 -5.99
N LYS A 211 -19.98 -6.14 -5.60
CA LYS A 211 -20.88 -6.81 -6.56
C LYS A 211 -21.63 -5.82 -7.46
N THR A 212 -21.82 -4.58 -7.00
CA THR A 212 -22.48 -3.51 -7.78
C THR A 212 -21.51 -2.69 -8.64
N GLY A 213 -20.24 -3.08 -8.72
CA GLY A 213 -19.25 -2.46 -9.61
C GLY A 213 -18.60 -1.18 -9.06
N HIS A 214 -18.74 -0.90 -7.77
CA HIS A 214 -18.13 0.27 -7.12
C HIS A 214 -16.86 -0.11 -6.38
N ARG A 215 -15.94 0.84 -6.21
CA ARG A 215 -14.76 0.70 -5.33
C ARG A 215 -15.18 0.24 -3.93
N ASN A 216 -14.53 -0.81 -3.44
CA ASN A 216 -14.71 -1.31 -2.08
C ASN A 216 -13.57 -0.79 -1.18
N SER A 217 -13.62 0.49 -0.82
CA SER A 217 -12.66 1.06 0.15
C SER A 217 -12.81 0.41 1.53
N ALA A 218 -11.82 0.58 2.40
CA ALA A 218 -11.90 0.11 3.79
C ALA A 218 -13.05 0.78 4.55
N GLN A 219 -13.32 2.06 4.28
CA GLN A 219 -14.48 2.76 4.84
C GLN A 219 -15.77 2.09 4.39
N VAL A 220 -15.95 1.80 3.10
CA VAL A 220 -17.17 1.14 2.59
C VAL A 220 -17.33 -0.26 3.17
N GLY A 221 -16.24 -1.04 3.27
CA GLY A 221 -16.31 -2.41 3.77
C GLY A 221 -16.54 -2.50 5.28
N TYR A 222 -15.79 -1.74 6.08
CA TYR A 222 -15.74 -1.89 7.54
C TYR A 222 -16.59 -0.87 8.30
N LEU A 223 -16.72 0.34 7.76
CA LEU A 223 -17.51 1.43 8.34
C LEU A 223 -18.60 1.91 7.37
N PRO A 224 -19.44 1.01 6.82
CA PRO A 224 -20.56 1.45 6.00
C PRO A 224 -21.49 2.31 6.85
N LYS A 225 -22.10 3.32 6.22
CA LYS A 225 -22.97 4.28 6.89
C LYS A 225 -24.06 3.64 7.76
N SER A 226 -24.65 2.53 7.32
CA SER A 226 -25.67 1.80 8.07
C SER A 226 -25.13 1.28 9.41
N LEU A 227 -23.92 0.72 9.42
CA LEU A 227 -23.26 0.21 10.63
C LEU A 227 -22.94 1.35 11.61
N VAL A 228 -22.44 2.48 11.11
CA VAL A 228 -22.11 3.62 11.99
C VAL A 228 -23.37 4.25 12.58
N LEU A 229 -24.47 4.31 11.83
CA LEU A 229 -25.76 4.76 12.36
C LEU A 229 -26.32 3.80 13.41
N GLU A 230 -26.21 2.49 13.18
CA GLU A 230 -26.62 1.45 14.14
C GLU A 230 -25.84 1.54 15.45
N ARG A 231 -24.53 1.83 15.36
CA ARG A 231 -23.61 1.89 16.50
C ARG A 231 -23.30 3.30 16.99
N GLN A 232 -24.11 4.30 16.66
CA GLN A 232 -23.79 5.72 16.89
C GLN A 232 -23.60 6.11 18.38
N GLU A 233 -24.11 5.28 19.31
CA GLU A 233 -23.94 5.48 20.76
C GLU A 233 -22.56 5.00 21.26
N THR A 234 -21.93 4.05 20.56
CA THR A 234 -20.66 3.41 20.98
C THR A 234 -19.52 3.66 20.00
N LEU A 235 -19.80 4.03 18.76
CA LEU A 235 -18.82 4.33 17.72
C LEU A 235 -18.96 5.78 17.24
N THR A 236 -17.96 6.60 17.55
CA THR A 236 -17.89 7.99 17.15
C THR A 236 -16.85 8.20 16.06
N ILE A 237 -17.25 8.81 14.94
CA ILE A 237 -16.34 9.24 13.88
C ILE A 237 -16.16 10.76 13.97
N CYS A 238 -15.01 11.21 14.46
CA CYS A 238 -14.65 12.62 14.50
C CYS A 238 -13.82 12.98 13.25
N SER A 239 -14.39 13.81 12.39
CA SER A 239 -13.80 14.18 11.11
C SER A 239 -13.33 15.64 11.09
N GLY A 240 -12.35 15.96 10.24
CA GLY A 240 -11.77 17.31 10.20
C GLY A 240 -10.92 17.62 11.43
N ALA A 241 -10.48 16.59 12.16
CA ALA A 241 -9.73 16.70 13.39
C ALA A 241 -8.29 16.23 13.18
N VAL A 242 -7.31 17.06 13.55
CA VAL A 242 -5.90 16.69 13.54
C VAL A 242 -5.52 16.29 14.95
N ALA A 243 -5.08 15.05 15.15
CA ALA A 243 -4.45 14.66 16.40
C ALA A 243 -3.03 15.21 16.44
N THR A 244 -2.70 15.93 17.51
CA THR A 244 -1.46 16.69 17.59
C THR A 244 -0.40 15.98 18.42
N ARG A 245 -0.79 15.39 19.55
CA ARG A 245 0.07 14.59 20.44
C ARG A 245 -0.72 13.77 21.45
N LEU A 246 -0.06 12.79 22.04
CA LEU A 246 -0.56 12.03 23.20
C LEU A 246 -0.51 12.87 24.49
N GLN A 247 -1.42 12.57 25.41
CA GLN A 247 -1.31 12.94 26.82
C GLN A 247 -0.89 11.71 27.61
N PHE A 248 0.14 11.87 28.45
CA PHE A 248 0.60 10.81 29.34
C PHE A 248 0.16 11.05 30.78
N ASN A 249 0.16 10.00 31.59
CA ASN A 249 0.13 10.11 33.04
C ASN A 249 1.42 10.79 33.57
N GLN A 250 1.50 11.05 34.88
CA GLN A 250 2.57 11.86 35.46
C GLN A 250 3.98 11.26 35.31
N ASP A 251 4.09 9.94 35.26
CA ASP A 251 5.37 9.23 35.13
C ASP A 251 5.73 8.90 33.66
N GLY A 252 4.86 9.25 32.70
CA GLY A 252 5.11 9.05 31.27
C GLY A 252 4.95 7.60 30.79
N THR A 253 4.39 6.72 31.62
CA THR A 253 4.30 5.28 31.34
C THR A 253 3.05 4.87 30.56
N GLU A 254 1.98 5.67 30.64
CA GLU A 254 0.68 5.35 30.04
C GLU A 254 0.12 6.53 29.25
N ALA A 255 -0.40 6.25 28.05
CA ALA A 255 -1.14 7.22 27.26
C ALA A 255 -2.60 7.27 27.73
N ILE A 256 -3.02 8.41 28.28
CA ILE A 256 -4.34 8.61 28.90
C ILE A 256 -5.29 9.48 28.06
N GLY A 257 -4.84 9.93 26.89
CA GLY A 257 -5.65 10.74 25.99
C GLY A 257 -4.89 11.26 24.79
N VAL A 258 -5.61 12.00 23.95
CA VAL A 258 -5.11 12.58 22.70
C VAL A 258 -5.54 14.03 22.63
N TYR A 259 -4.59 14.93 22.32
CA TYR A 259 -4.91 16.29 21.95
C TYR A 259 -5.30 16.35 20.49
N ILE A 260 -6.39 17.07 20.21
CA ILE A 260 -6.90 17.26 18.85
C ILE A 260 -7.17 18.73 18.57
N LEU A 261 -6.99 19.10 17.30
CA LEU A 261 -7.24 20.42 16.75
C LEU A 261 -8.37 20.35 15.71
N ASP A 262 -9.29 21.30 15.75
CA ASP A 262 -10.27 21.49 14.67
C ASP A 262 -9.60 22.17 13.48
N ARG A 263 -9.44 21.43 12.38
CA ARG A 263 -8.85 21.97 11.15
C ARG A 263 -9.82 22.85 10.38
N LEU A 264 -11.12 22.66 10.57
CA LEU A 264 -12.16 23.38 9.84
C LEU A 264 -12.38 24.79 10.40
N ASP A 265 -11.92 25.07 11.63
CA ASP A 265 -11.95 26.40 12.25
C ASP A 265 -10.54 26.91 12.61
N GLN A 266 -9.80 27.34 11.59
CA GLN A 266 -8.45 27.91 11.75
C GLN A 266 -8.42 29.26 12.48
N LYS A 267 -9.56 29.92 12.70
CA LYS A 267 -9.62 31.25 13.34
C LYS A 267 -9.58 31.18 14.87
N SER A 268 -9.85 30.01 15.45
CA SER A 268 -9.90 29.79 16.90
C SER A 268 -9.27 28.46 17.33
N ALA A 269 -8.26 27.99 16.59
CA ALA A 269 -7.63 26.68 16.73
C ALA A 269 -6.96 26.49 18.11
N LYS A 270 -7.73 26.05 19.10
CA LYS A 270 -7.25 25.64 20.41
C LYS A 270 -7.28 24.11 20.48
N GLU A 271 -6.18 23.51 20.92
CA GLU A 271 -6.17 22.08 21.22
C GLU A 271 -7.20 21.76 22.30
N CYS A 272 -7.90 20.64 22.12
CA CYS A 272 -8.74 20.06 23.17
C CYS A 272 -8.31 18.62 23.43
N LEU A 273 -8.52 18.18 24.68
CA LEU A 273 -8.19 16.82 25.10
C LEU A 273 -9.40 15.92 24.94
N VAL A 274 -9.17 14.70 24.47
CA VAL A 274 -10.08 13.57 24.60
C VAL A 274 -9.38 12.48 25.39
N SER A 275 -10.01 11.97 26.44
CA SER A 275 -9.40 10.99 27.34
C SER A 275 -9.65 9.56 26.89
N ALA A 276 -8.66 8.68 27.06
CA ALA A 276 -8.79 7.25 26.82
C ALA A 276 -8.90 6.49 28.16
N ASN A 277 -9.89 5.63 28.32
CA ASN A 277 -10.05 4.80 29.51
C ASN A 277 -9.25 3.48 29.42
N ARG A 278 -8.88 3.03 28.21
CA ARG A 278 -8.13 1.79 28.00
C ARG A 278 -6.91 1.95 27.11
N GLU A 279 -7.10 2.17 25.81
CA GLU A 279 -5.99 2.22 24.86
C GLU A 279 -6.14 3.35 23.84
N VAL A 280 -4.99 3.94 23.47
CA VAL A 280 -4.84 4.78 22.28
C VAL A 280 -4.13 3.96 21.20
N ILE A 281 -4.70 3.94 20.00
CA ILE A 281 -4.20 3.15 18.87
C ILE A 281 -3.77 4.09 17.76
N VAL A 282 -2.49 4.04 17.38
CA VAL A 282 -1.93 4.91 16.33
C VAL A 282 -2.05 4.21 14.98
N SER A 283 -2.69 4.89 14.03
CA SER A 283 -3.01 4.38 12.68
C SER A 283 -3.02 5.50 11.65
N CYS A 284 -2.04 6.40 11.72
CA CYS A 284 -1.90 7.56 10.83
C CYS A 284 -1.22 7.23 9.49
N GLY A 285 -0.72 5.99 9.33
CA GLY A 285 0.04 5.54 8.16
C GLY A 285 1.54 5.77 8.31
N ALA A 286 2.34 5.12 7.44
CA ALA A 286 3.80 5.05 7.58
C ALA A 286 4.52 6.41 7.62
N LEU A 287 3.95 7.45 7.00
CA LEU A 287 4.52 8.80 7.02
C LEU A 287 4.16 9.59 8.29
N PHE A 288 2.94 9.41 8.81
CA PHE A 288 2.39 10.28 9.85
C PHE A 288 2.37 9.65 11.23
N SER A 289 2.34 8.31 11.35
CA SER A 289 2.47 7.66 12.67
C SER A 289 3.80 8.00 13.33
N PRO A 290 4.96 7.96 12.64
CA PRO A 290 6.23 8.39 13.23
C PRO A 290 6.22 9.87 13.62
N GLN A 291 5.65 10.73 12.78
CA GLN A 291 5.53 12.16 13.09
C GLN A 291 4.71 12.37 14.37
N PHE A 292 3.55 11.74 14.48
CA PHE A 292 2.67 11.86 15.64
C PHE A 292 3.34 11.33 16.92
N LEU A 293 4.06 10.21 16.84
CA LEU A 293 4.83 9.67 17.97
C LEU A 293 5.95 10.62 18.39
N MET A 294 6.71 11.16 17.45
CA MET A 294 7.77 12.14 17.74
C MET A 294 7.20 13.41 18.36
N LEU A 295 6.09 13.95 17.85
CA LEU A 295 5.38 15.09 18.45
C LEU A 295 4.84 14.78 19.86
N SER A 296 4.65 13.50 20.17
CA SER A 296 4.26 13.01 21.50
C SER A 296 5.45 12.74 22.42
N GLY A 297 6.69 12.99 21.99
CA GLY A 297 7.90 12.73 22.79
C GLY A 297 8.43 11.30 22.71
N ILE A 298 7.95 10.50 21.75
CA ILE A 298 8.40 9.13 21.49
C ILE A 298 9.15 9.09 20.16
N GLY A 299 10.48 8.97 20.21
CA GLY A 299 11.30 8.93 19.00
C GLY A 299 12.78 9.18 19.26
N PRO A 300 13.58 9.47 18.21
CA PRO A 300 15.01 9.71 18.37
C PRO A 300 15.27 10.93 19.27
N LYS A 301 15.97 10.74 20.39
CA LYS A 301 16.22 11.79 21.38
C LYS A 301 16.76 13.10 20.78
N GLU A 302 17.77 13.03 19.92
CA GLU A 302 18.41 14.20 19.30
C GLU A 302 17.41 15.06 18.53
N GLN A 303 16.48 14.41 17.82
CA GLN A 303 15.45 15.08 17.04
C GLN A 303 14.41 15.75 17.93
N LEU A 304 14.01 15.10 19.02
CA LEU A 304 13.07 15.68 19.98
C LEU A 304 13.68 16.92 20.66
N GLU A 305 14.95 16.85 21.05
CA GLU A 305 15.69 17.98 21.62
C GLU A 305 15.80 19.16 20.63
N GLN A 306 16.11 18.89 19.36
CA GLN A 306 16.18 19.91 18.30
C GLN A 306 14.87 20.70 18.15
N HIS A 307 13.73 20.03 18.29
CA HIS A 307 12.41 20.64 18.18
C HIS A 307 11.79 21.07 19.52
N LYS A 308 12.56 20.97 20.62
CA LYS A 308 12.14 21.33 21.98
C LYS A 308 10.90 20.54 22.46
N ILE A 309 10.80 19.29 22.05
CA ILE A 309 9.75 18.36 22.47
C ILE A 309 10.26 17.58 23.69
N PRO A 310 9.52 17.56 24.80
CA PRO A 310 9.90 16.76 25.96
C PRO A 310 10.05 15.28 25.61
N LEU A 311 11.18 14.69 25.99
CA LEU A 311 11.43 13.27 25.80
C LEU A 311 10.58 12.45 26.78
N VAL A 312 9.71 11.61 26.24
CA VAL A 312 9.00 10.55 26.99
C VAL A 312 9.77 9.25 26.87
N ARG A 313 10.13 8.85 25.63
CA ARG A 313 10.87 7.61 25.38
C ARG A 313 11.80 7.78 24.18
N ASP A 314 13.08 7.53 24.41
CA ASP A 314 14.07 7.46 23.33
C ASP A 314 13.90 6.18 22.53
N MET A 315 13.50 6.33 21.27
CA MET A 315 13.18 5.25 20.34
C MET A 315 13.71 5.61 18.94
N PRO A 316 15.02 5.40 18.69
CA PRO A 316 15.66 5.79 17.42
C PRO A 316 15.11 5.07 16.19
N GLY A 317 14.35 3.98 16.38
CA GLY A 317 13.66 3.28 15.30
C GLY A 317 12.43 4.03 14.76
N VAL A 318 11.85 4.97 15.52
CA VAL A 318 10.70 5.75 15.06
C VAL A 318 11.15 6.70 13.94
N GLY A 319 10.52 6.57 12.78
CA GLY A 319 10.88 7.33 11.58
C GLY A 319 12.05 6.74 10.79
N ALA A 320 12.74 5.72 11.30
CA ALA A 320 13.79 5.02 10.55
C ALA A 320 13.20 3.98 9.58
N ASN A 321 14.05 3.45 8.69
CA ASN A 321 13.78 2.24 7.91
C ASN A 321 12.56 2.32 6.98
N LEU A 322 12.24 3.50 6.45
CA LEU A 322 11.18 3.68 5.47
C LEU A 322 11.47 2.81 4.25
N ASN A 323 10.48 2.05 3.81
CA ASN A 323 10.60 1.13 2.68
C ASN A 323 9.38 1.30 1.77
N ASP A 324 9.62 1.29 0.47
CA ASP A 324 8.58 1.33 -0.56
C ASP A 324 9.08 0.57 -1.79
N HIS A 325 8.17 0.19 -2.68
CA HIS A 325 8.52 -0.42 -3.96
C HIS A 325 9.10 0.62 -4.91
N ILE A 326 10.16 0.26 -5.65
CA ILE A 326 10.82 1.17 -6.59
C ILE A 326 10.38 0.80 -8.00
N ALA A 327 9.63 1.67 -8.66
CA ALA A 327 9.01 1.38 -9.96
C ALA A 327 9.53 2.26 -11.11
N PHE A 328 9.73 1.64 -12.27
CA PHE A 328 9.94 2.33 -13.55
C PHE A 328 9.18 1.57 -14.67
N SER A 329 8.92 2.22 -15.80
CA SER A 329 8.03 1.65 -16.83
C SER A 329 8.78 1.30 -18.12
N ILE A 330 8.52 0.10 -18.64
CA ILE A 330 8.85 -0.29 -20.01
C ILE A 330 7.55 -0.30 -20.81
N ALA A 331 7.39 0.63 -21.75
CA ALA A 331 6.15 0.83 -22.48
C ALA A 331 6.32 0.61 -23.98
N PHE A 332 5.26 0.14 -24.61
CA PHE A 332 5.22 -0.18 -26.04
C PHE A 332 3.86 0.14 -26.64
N GLN A 333 3.85 0.38 -27.95
CA GLN A 333 2.64 0.72 -28.67
C GLN A 333 1.76 -0.51 -28.87
N VAL A 334 0.45 -0.34 -28.70
CA VAL A 334 -0.58 -1.32 -29.02
C VAL A 334 -1.67 -0.66 -29.87
N ARG A 335 -2.65 -1.44 -30.37
CA ARG A 335 -3.84 -0.85 -30.99
C ARG A 335 -4.53 0.06 -29.98
N LEU A 336 -5.03 1.20 -30.43
CA LEU A 336 -5.82 2.10 -29.56
C LEU A 336 -7.02 1.38 -28.93
N ALA A 337 -7.61 0.41 -29.64
CA ALA A 337 -8.72 -0.40 -29.12
C ALA A 337 -8.33 -1.30 -27.93
N ASP A 338 -7.04 -1.64 -27.77
CA ASP A 338 -6.51 -2.48 -26.69
C ASP A 338 -5.88 -1.65 -25.55
N SER A 339 -5.99 -0.31 -25.60
CA SER A 339 -5.45 0.61 -24.60
C SER A 339 -6.56 1.46 -23.98
N TYR A 340 -6.47 1.73 -22.67
CA TYR A 340 -7.42 2.60 -21.97
C TYR A 340 -7.29 4.08 -22.38
N ILE A 341 -6.23 4.45 -23.10
CA ILE A 341 -6.07 5.78 -23.72
C ILE A 341 -7.24 6.11 -24.66
N ARG A 342 -7.96 5.10 -25.17
CA ARG A 342 -9.21 5.32 -25.94
C ARG A 342 -10.29 6.09 -25.17
N LEU A 343 -10.26 6.10 -23.84
CA LEU A 343 -11.16 6.91 -23.02
C LEU A 343 -10.95 8.42 -23.18
N LEU A 344 -9.84 8.87 -23.78
CA LEU A 344 -9.67 10.28 -24.15
C LEU A 344 -10.60 10.70 -25.29
N ASN A 345 -11.19 9.75 -26.03
CA ASN A 345 -12.26 10.06 -26.95
C ASN A 345 -13.57 10.22 -26.15
N PRO A 346 -14.22 11.41 -26.21
CA PRO A 346 -15.38 11.70 -25.38
C PRO A 346 -16.58 10.80 -25.68
N LEU A 347 -16.76 10.34 -26.93
CA LEU A 347 -17.86 9.43 -27.28
C LEU A 347 -17.64 8.04 -26.67
N ILE A 348 -16.39 7.57 -26.66
CA ILE A 348 -16.02 6.30 -26.02
C ILE A 348 -16.16 6.42 -24.50
N ALA A 349 -15.72 7.54 -23.91
CA ALA A 349 -15.93 7.82 -22.49
C ALA A 349 -17.41 7.83 -22.13
N ILE A 350 -18.25 8.60 -22.85
CA ILE A 350 -19.70 8.64 -22.61
C ILE A 350 -20.30 7.24 -22.72
N TRP A 351 -19.94 6.47 -23.74
CA TRP A 351 -20.42 5.08 -23.88
C TRP A 351 -20.05 4.21 -22.68
N HIS A 352 -18.78 4.23 -22.24
CA HIS A 352 -18.37 3.47 -21.06
C HIS A 352 -18.99 4.01 -19.76
N LEU A 353 -19.33 5.29 -19.69
CA LEU A 353 -20.06 5.88 -18.57
C LEU A 353 -21.49 5.33 -18.52
N LEU A 354 -22.16 5.25 -19.67
CA LEU A 354 -23.49 4.66 -19.77
C LEU A 354 -23.46 3.16 -19.40
N LEU A 355 -22.46 2.40 -19.89
CA LEU A 355 -22.26 1.01 -19.47
C LEU A 355 -22.08 0.90 -17.95
N PHE A 356 -21.29 1.79 -17.34
CA PHE A 356 -21.12 1.81 -15.90
C PHE A 356 -22.41 2.19 -15.16
N ILE A 357 -23.18 3.16 -15.65
CA ILE A 357 -24.43 3.59 -14.99
C ILE A 357 -25.47 2.47 -15.03
N PHE A 358 -25.71 1.89 -16.22
CA PHE A 358 -26.85 0.98 -16.46
C PHE A 358 -26.52 -0.49 -16.21
N THR A 359 -25.30 -0.93 -16.51
CA THR A 359 -24.93 -2.37 -16.46
C THR A 359 -23.82 -2.69 -15.47
N LYS A 360 -23.19 -1.67 -14.87
CA LYS A 360 -22.01 -1.83 -13.99
C LYS A 360 -20.83 -2.51 -14.70
N THR A 361 -20.73 -2.32 -16.02
CA THR A 361 -19.65 -2.85 -16.88
C THR A 361 -18.88 -1.72 -17.58
N GLY A 362 -17.95 -2.08 -18.48
CA GLY A 362 -17.11 -1.12 -19.20
C GLY A 362 -15.91 -0.65 -18.37
N ILE A 363 -15.04 0.16 -18.98
CA ILE A 363 -13.72 0.49 -18.41
C ILE A 363 -13.84 1.21 -17.06
N PHE A 364 -14.86 2.05 -16.87
CA PHE A 364 -15.06 2.74 -15.59
C PHE A 364 -15.34 1.83 -14.40
N SER A 365 -15.79 0.59 -14.64
CA SER A 365 -16.03 -0.42 -13.60
C SER A 365 -14.82 -1.28 -13.25
N ARG A 366 -13.62 -0.96 -13.79
CA ARG A 366 -12.41 -1.80 -13.74
C ARG A 366 -11.24 -1.08 -13.08
N SER A 367 -10.17 -1.83 -12.75
CA SER A 367 -8.85 -1.26 -12.46
C SER A 367 -7.96 -1.17 -13.72
N GLY A 368 -6.86 -0.42 -13.61
CA GLY A 368 -5.87 -0.16 -14.66
C GLY A 368 -4.95 -1.34 -14.99
N ALA A 369 -4.86 -2.34 -14.11
CA ALA A 369 -3.98 -3.50 -14.28
C ALA A 369 -4.73 -4.81 -13.99
N ARG A 370 -4.69 -5.77 -14.92
CA ARG A 370 -5.29 -7.11 -14.77
C ARG A 370 -4.25 -8.19 -14.54
N LEU A 371 -3.07 -8.04 -15.14
CA LEU A 371 -2.02 -9.05 -15.12
C LEU A 371 -0.81 -8.55 -14.33
N CYS A 372 -0.21 -9.43 -13.54
CA CYS A 372 0.99 -9.15 -12.75
C CYS A 372 1.90 -10.37 -12.78
N ALA A 373 3.18 -10.18 -13.08
CA ALA A 373 4.19 -11.22 -12.90
C ALA A 373 5.03 -10.96 -11.66
N PHE A 374 5.29 -11.99 -10.87
CA PHE A 374 6.32 -11.98 -9.83
C PHE A 374 7.48 -12.86 -10.27
N LEU A 375 8.71 -12.43 -9.98
CA LEU A 375 9.95 -13.09 -10.39
C LEU A 375 11.01 -12.93 -9.29
N SER A 376 11.95 -13.88 -9.25
CA SER A 376 13.22 -13.72 -8.54
C SER A 376 14.32 -13.35 -9.52
N SER A 377 15.04 -12.26 -9.26
CA SER A 377 16.14 -11.79 -10.11
C SER A 377 17.31 -12.79 -10.18
N GLU A 378 17.45 -13.65 -9.18
CA GLU A 378 18.43 -14.75 -9.17
C GLU A 378 18.08 -15.85 -10.19
N ASN A 379 16.79 -16.03 -10.46
CA ASN A 379 16.25 -17.06 -11.34
C ASN A 379 16.13 -16.60 -12.81
N ILE A 380 16.43 -15.33 -13.09
CA ILE A 380 16.55 -14.81 -14.46
C ILE A 380 17.89 -15.27 -15.07
N ASP A 381 17.81 -15.87 -16.25
CA ASP A 381 18.98 -16.24 -17.06
C ASP A 381 19.54 -15.02 -17.79
N GLU A 382 20.80 -14.66 -17.52
CA GLU A 382 21.42 -13.44 -18.06
C GLU A 382 21.72 -13.50 -19.57
N LYS A 383 21.70 -14.69 -20.18
CA LYS A 383 21.99 -14.87 -21.62
C LYS A 383 20.73 -14.88 -22.47
N THR A 384 19.59 -15.20 -21.87
CA THR A 384 18.31 -15.34 -22.58
C THR A 384 17.26 -14.36 -22.10
N MET A 385 17.42 -13.77 -20.90
CA MET A 385 16.41 -12.98 -20.20
C MET A 385 15.07 -13.71 -20.08
N THR A 386 15.15 -15.03 -19.80
CA THR A 386 14.00 -15.90 -19.48
C THR A 386 14.19 -16.50 -18.09
N LEU A 387 13.15 -17.13 -17.54
CA LEU A 387 13.34 -17.88 -16.29
C LEU A 387 14.16 -19.15 -16.54
N LYS A 388 15.17 -19.37 -15.68
CA LYS A 388 16.01 -20.57 -15.70
C LYS A 388 15.14 -21.80 -15.45
N PRO A 389 15.20 -22.84 -16.30
CA PRO A 389 14.56 -24.11 -16.00
C PRO A 389 15.17 -24.70 -14.71
N PRO A 390 14.42 -25.54 -13.97
CA PRO A 390 14.96 -26.21 -12.80
C PRO A 390 16.09 -27.16 -13.20
N LYS A 391 17.13 -27.26 -12.35
CA LYS A 391 18.30 -28.13 -12.62
C LYS A 391 17.95 -29.61 -12.53
N ASN A 392 17.03 -29.95 -11.63
CA ASN A 392 16.53 -31.30 -11.37
C ASN A 392 15.21 -31.22 -10.57
N ALA A 393 14.60 -32.37 -10.28
CA ALA A 393 13.33 -32.42 -9.54
C ALA A 393 13.41 -31.80 -8.13
N SER A 394 14.53 -31.96 -7.41
CA SER A 394 14.69 -31.35 -6.08
C SER A 394 14.81 -29.82 -6.13
N ASP A 395 15.49 -29.29 -7.14
CA ASP A 395 15.58 -27.84 -7.40
C ASP A 395 14.20 -27.28 -7.79
N GLU A 396 13.44 -28.00 -8.61
CA GLU A 396 12.06 -27.65 -8.96
C GLU A 396 11.17 -27.59 -7.73
N GLN A 397 11.23 -28.61 -6.87
CA GLN A 397 10.43 -28.66 -5.64
C GLN A 397 10.80 -27.51 -4.70
N ARG A 398 12.10 -27.26 -4.49
CA ARG A 398 12.57 -26.17 -3.64
C ARG A 398 12.13 -24.81 -4.19
N ARG A 399 12.38 -24.51 -5.47
CA ARG A 399 12.07 -23.20 -6.08
C ARG A 399 10.57 -22.92 -6.17
N ARG A 400 9.74 -23.97 -6.19
CA ARG A 400 8.29 -23.82 -6.21
C ARG A 400 7.65 -23.66 -4.84
N ASP A 401 8.39 -23.87 -3.75
CA ASP A 401 7.85 -23.74 -2.40
C ASP A 401 7.65 -22.25 -2.03
N PRO A 402 6.41 -21.76 -1.94
CA PRO A 402 6.13 -20.36 -1.66
C PRO A 402 6.25 -20.00 -0.19
N HIS A 403 6.53 -20.96 0.70
CA HIS A 403 6.71 -20.76 2.13
C HIS A 403 8.17 -20.54 2.55
N LEU A 404 9.13 -20.85 1.67
CA LEU A 404 10.55 -20.63 1.93
C LEU A 404 10.91 -19.14 1.79
N PRO A 405 11.45 -18.48 2.83
CA PRO A 405 11.82 -17.05 2.76
C PRO A 405 12.73 -16.69 1.59
N GLU A 406 13.66 -17.56 1.20
CA GLU A 406 14.55 -17.31 0.04
C GLU A 406 13.84 -17.26 -1.31
N ASN A 407 12.62 -17.78 -1.40
CA ASN A 407 11.83 -17.78 -2.64
C ASN A 407 10.92 -16.54 -2.73
N ALA A 408 11.02 -15.59 -1.80
CA ALA A 408 10.30 -14.33 -1.92
C ALA A 408 10.72 -13.60 -3.22
N PRO A 409 9.77 -13.23 -4.10
CA PRO A 409 10.08 -12.49 -5.31
C PRO A 409 10.59 -11.09 -4.95
N ASP A 410 11.56 -10.61 -5.72
CA ASP A 410 12.16 -9.29 -5.60
C ASP A 410 11.83 -8.38 -6.79
N VAL A 411 11.22 -8.94 -7.85
CA VAL A 411 10.73 -8.21 -9.03
C VAL A 411 9.24 -8.46 -9.26
N GLU A 412 8.51 -7.37 -9.53
CA GLU A 412 7.12 -7.37 -10.02
C GLU A 412 7.05 -6.70 -11.39
N LEU A 413 6.36 -7.32 -12.35
CA LEU A 413 5.97 -6.70 -13.61
C LEU A 413 4.46 -6.56 -13.65
N LEU A 414 3.99 -5.37 -13.31
CA LEU A 414 2.57 -5.04 -13.34
C LEU A 414 2.20 -4.54 -14.75
N PHE A 415 1.30 -5.25 -15.42
CA PHE A 415 0.88 -4.90 -16.77
C PHE A 415 -0.21 -3.82 -16.74
N ILE A 416 0.16 -2.62 -17.16
CA ILE A 416 -0.71 -1.44 -17.21
C ILE A 416 -1.25 -1.23 -18.62
N ASN A 417 -2.57 -1.11 -18.73
CA ASN A 417 -3.26 -0.89 -20.01
C ASN A 417 -3.28 0.59 -20.45
N ALA A 418 -2.19 1.30 -20.20
CA ALA A 418 -1.93 2.67 -20.59
C ALA A 418 -0.42 2.96 -20.51
N ALA A 419 0.00 4.11 -21.03
CA ALA A 419 1.27 4.75 -20.69
C ALA A 419 0.99 6.17 -20.21
N PHE A 420 1.85 6.70 -19.35
CA PHE A 420 1.67 8.00 -18.73
C PHE A 420 2.08 9.14 -19.66
N ASP A 421 3.20 8.99 -20.35
CA ASP A 421 3.46 9.72 -21.59
C ASP A 421 2.68 9.00 -22.70
N TYR A 422 2.04 9.76 -23.58
CA TYR A 422 1.38 9.19 -24.73
C TYR A 422 1.26 10.22 -25.85
N GLU A 423 1.20 9.71 -27.07
CA GLU A 423 0.80 10.48 -28.25
C GLU A 423 -0.70 10.34 -28.50
N ARG A 424 -1.37 11.46 -28.76
CA ARG A 424 -2.80 11.49 -29.07
C ARG A 424 -3.10 10.60 -30.27
N GLY A 425 -4.12 9.74 -30.13
CA GLY A 425 -4.56 8.82 -31.18
C GLY A 425 -3.78 7.50 -31.26
N LYS A 426 -2.75 7.30 -30.43
CA LYS A 426 -2.03 6.02 -30.32
C LYS A 426 -2.39 5.31 -29.02
N GLY A 427 -2.40 3.97 -29.06
CA GLY A 427 -2.59 3.12 -27.89
C GLY A 427 -1.25 2.67 -27.32
N TYR A 428 -1.16 2.60 -26.00
CA TYR A 428 0.03 2.13 -25.29
C TYR A 428 -0.35 1.20 -24.14
N CYS A 429 0.52 0.24 -23.88
CA CYS A 429 0.57 -0.55 -22.65
C CYS A 429 2.00 -0.52 -22.12
N GLY A 430 2.20 -0.92 -20.87
CA GLY A 430 3.53 -1.03 -20.31
C GLY A 430 3.63 -2.02 -19.17
N PHE A 431 4.85 -2.50 -18.94
CA PHE A 431 5.23 -3.20 -17.73
C PHE A 431 5.78 -2.17 -16.75
N GLN A 432 4.98 -1.87 -15.73
CA GLN A 432 5.49 -1.19 -14.55
C GLN A 432 6.37 -2.21 -13.81
N THR A 433 7.67 -2.03 -13.95
CA THR A 433 8.72 -2.88 -13.43
C THR A 433 9.10 -2.37 -12.05
N CYS A 434 8.79 -3.15 -11.02
CA CYS A 434 8.95 -2.76 -9.63
C CYS A 434 9.96 -3.67 -8.93
N LEU A 435 10.84 -3.07 -8.13
CA LEU A 435 11.60 -3.78 -7.11
C LEU A 435 10.72 -3.85 -5.86
N VAL A 436 10.36 -5.06 -5.46
CA VAL A 436 9.44 -5.29 -4.33
C VAL A 436 10.15 -5.70 -3.04
N GLN A 437 11.45 -5.98 -3.11
CA GLN A 437 12.34 -6.19 -1.95
C GLN A 437 13.59 -5.29 -2.03
N PRO A 438 13.46 -3.96 -2.14
CA PRO A 438 14.64 -3.10 -2.23
C PRO A 438 15.47 -3.14 -0.95
N PHE A 439 16.78 -2.92 -1.08
CA PHE A 439 17.75 -2.84 0.01
C PHE A 439 17.90 -1.43 0.56
N SER A 440 17.72 -0.40 -0.29
CA SER A 440 17.64 1.00 0.12
C SER A 440 16.60 1.23 1.22
N ARG A 441 16.92 2.16 2.14
CA ARG A 441 16.05 2.55 3.26
C ARG A 441 15.99 4.06 3.40
N GLY A 442 14.77 4.58 3.40
CA GLY A 442 14.48 5.96 3.69
C GLY A 442 14.33 6.24 5.18
N ARG A 443 13.94 7.48 5.49
CA ARG A 443 13.60 7.91 6.86
C ARG A 443 12.62 9.09 6.86
N ILE A 444 11.94 9.27 7.97
CA ILE A 444 10.99 10.33 8.29
C ILE A 444 11.55 11.14 9.46
N GLU A 445 11.48 12.46 9.33
CA GLU A 445 11.97 13.40 10.32
C GLU A 445 10.91 14.49 10.57
N LEU A 446 10.89 15.06 11.78
CA LEU A 446 10.14 16.28 12.05
C LEU A 446 10.71 17.45 11.24
N ALA A 447 9.83 18.20 10.59
CA ALA A 447 10.18 19.50 10.02
C ALA A 447 10.12 20.61 11.08
N SER A 448 9.19 20.50 12.02
CA SER A 448 8.96 21.44 13.11
C SER A 448 8.16 20.75 14.23
N SER A 449 7.90 21.47 15.32
CA SER A 449 6.95 21.07 16.37
C SER A 449 5.49 21.43 16.06
N ASP A 450 5.21 21.99 14.88
CA ASP A 450 3.84 22.29 14.44
C ASP A 450 3.20 20.99 13.89
N PRO A 451 2.12 20.48 14.51
CA PRO A 451 1.44 19.27 14.05
C PRO A 451 0.77 19.42 12.67
N LEU A 452 0.62 20.64 12.15
CA LEU A 452 0.08 20.89 10.81
C LEU A 452 1.14 20.90 9.71
N ALA A 453 2.42 20.99 10.07
CA ALA A 453 3.50 20.90 9.11
C ALA A 453 3.65 19.45 8.61
N PHE A 454 4.00 19.27 7.34
CA PHE A 454 4.38 17.94 6.85
C PHE A 454 5.72 17.51 7.45
N PRO A 455 5.93 16.20 7.70
CA PRO A 455 7.24 15.71 8.08
C PRO A 455 8.20 15.85 6.90
N LYS A 456 9.50 15.96 7.21
CA LYS A 456 10.54 15.74 6.21
C LYS A 456 10.62 14.26 5.93
N PHE A 457 10.78 13.91 4.67
CA PHE A 457 10.97 12.52 4.31
C PHE A 457 12.06 12.36 3.26
N TYR A 458 12.81 11.28 3.41
CA TYR A 458 13.95 10.94 2.56
C TYR A 458 13.68 9.56 1.99
N SER A 459 13.45 9.44 0.68
CA SER A 459 13.15 8.17 0.03
C SER A 459 14.37 7.25 -0.04
N GLN A 460 15.55 7.81 -0.35
CA GLN A 460 16.82 7.11 -0.55
C GLN A 460 16.70 5.95 -1.55
N PHE A 461 15.86 6.07 -2.59
CA PHE A 461 15.71 5.02 -3.59
C PHE A 461 17.03 4.77 -4.35
N LEU A 462 17.37 3.50 -4.58
CA LEU A 462 18.57 3.04 -5.30
C LEU A 462 19.91 3.55 -4.75
N THR A 463 19.95 3.98 -3.49
CA THR A 463 21.19 4.30 -2.77
C THR A 463 22.04 3.06 -2.47
N ASP A 464 21.42 1.88 -2.37
CA ASP A 464 22.14 0.62 -2.24
C ASP A 464 22.50 0.06 -3.63
N PRO A 465 23.80 -0.23 -3.91
CA PRO A 465 24.23 -0.77 -5.19
C PRO A 465 23.54 -2.06 -5.63
N ARG A 466 23.03 -2.87 -4.68
CA ARG A 466 22.34 -4.12 -4.98
C ARG A 466 21.01 -3.89 -5.70
N ASP A 467 20.33 -2.77 -5.41
CA ASP A 467 19.08 -2.44 -6.07
C ASP A 467 19.28 -2.18 -7.56
N TRP A 468 20.41 -1.58 -7.96
CA TRP A 468 20.74 -1.39 -9.38
C TRP A 468 20.90 -2.71 -10.14
N ALA A 469 21.49 -3.73 -9.52
CA ALA A 469 21.64 -5.03 -10.15
C ALA A 469 20.27 -5.67 -10.46
N VAL A 470 19.32 -5.59 -9.51
CA VAL A 470 17.95 -6.08 -9.68
C VAL A 470 17.21 -5.24 -10.74
N ALA A 471 17.29 -3.91 -10.66
CA ALA A 471 16.64 -3.00 -11.60
C ALA A 471 17.07 -3.25 -13.05
N ARG A 472 18.38 -3.44 -13.29
CA ARG A 472 18.91 -3.72 -14.64
C ARG A 472 18.40 -5.05 -15.20
N LYS A 473 18.40 -6.11 -14.38
CA LYS A 473 17.85 -7.41 -14.78
C LYS A 473 16.36 -7.32 -15.09
N ALA A 474 15.60 -6.66 -14.23
CA ALA A 474 14.17 -6.48 -14.40
C ALA A 474 13.82 -5.69 -15.67
N ALA A 475 14.57 -4.61 -15.96
CA ALA A 475 14.40 -3.82 -17.18
C ALA A 475 14.65 -4.64 -18.44
N ARG A 476 15.78 -5.37 -18.50
CA ARG A 476 16.13 -6.23 -19.64
C ARG A 476 15.13 -7.38 -19.82
N PHE A 477 14.66 -7.97 -18.73
CA PHE A 477 13.62 -9.00 -18.77
C PHE A 477 12.30 -8.45 -19.33
N ALA A 478 11.85 -7.27 -18.85
CA ALA A 478 10.65 -6.62 -19.37
C ALA A 478 10.79 -6.26 -20.86
N MET A 479 11.96 -5.82 -21.31
CA MET A 479 12.22 -5.61 -22.74
C MET A 479 12.15 -6.92 -23.54
N ASN A 480 12.77 -8.00 -23.06
CA ASN A 480 12.70 -9.31 -23.73
C ASN A 480 11.25 -9.84 -23.77
N TYR A 481 10.46 -9.57 -22.74
CA TYR A 481 9.03 -9.87 -22.73
C TYR A 481 8.33 -9.16 -23.90
N VAL A 482 8.57 -7.85 -24.08
CA VAL A 482 7.98 -7.09 -25.21
C VAL A 482 8.45 -7.63 -26.57
N GLU A 483 9.74 -7.99 -26.72
CA GLU A 483 10.24 -8.61 -27.94
C GLU A 483 9.60 -9.97 -28.22
N THR A 484 9.35 -10.76 -27.19
CA THR A 484 8.66 -12.06 -27.30
C THR A 484 7.19 -11.87 -27.65
N PHE A 485 6.54 -10.89 -27.03
CA PHE A 485 5.19 -10.46 -27.38
C PHE A 485 5.07 -10.00 -28.84
N ARG A 486 6.06 -9.31 -29.40
CA ARG A 486 6.06 -8.93 -30.83
C ARG A 486 6.15 -10.12 -31.78
N LYS A 487 6.74 -11.23 -31.34
CA LYS A 487 6.80 -12.48 -32.10
C LYS A 487 5.51 -13.30 -31.97
N SER A 488 4.62 -12.94 -31.03
CA SER A 488 3.29 -13.51 -30.94
C SER A 488 2.46 -13.15 -32.18
N LYS A 489 1.30 -13.79 -32.33
CA LYS A 489 0.37 -13.52 -33.45
C LYS A 489 -0.45 -12.24 -33.27
N TYR A 490 0.01 -11.28 -32.46
CA TYR A 490 -0.67 -10.02 -32.24
C TYR A 490 -0.76 -9.22 -33.55
N PRO A 491 -1.95 -8.79 -34.01
CA PRO A 491 -2.15 -8.28 -35.37
C PRO A 491 -1.68 -6.82 -35.58
N PHE A 492 -0.80 -6.30 -34.71
CA PHE A 492 -0.33 -4.91 -34.77
C PHE A 492 1.17 -4.84 -34.51
N ASN A 493 1.87 -4.06 -35.32
CA ASN A 493 3.31 -3.84 -35.18
C ASN A 493 3.60 -2.96 -33.96
N SER A 494 3.88 -3.59 -32.83
CA SER A 494 4.17 -2.90 -31.58
C SER A 494 5.56 -2.29 -31.56
N THR A 495 5.65 -0.97 -31.60
CA THR A 495 6.90 -0.22 -31.51
C THR A 495 7.27 0.09 -30.05
N TRP A 496 8.53 0.42 -29.79
CA TRP A 496 8.97 0.89 -28.49
C TRP A 496 8.38 2.27 -28.20
N HIS A 497 7.94 2.50 -26.97
CA HIS A 497 7.52 3.82 -26.51
C HIS A 497 8.48 4.35 -25.45
N ILE A 498 8.72 3.55 -24.40
CA ILE A 498 9.66 3.84 -23.31
C ILE A 498 10.46 2.56 -23.04
N ALA A 499 11.77 2.59 -23.29
CA ALA A 499 12.71 1.53 -22.95
C ALA A 499 14.15 2.08 -23.01
N PRO A 500 15.11 1.45 -22.34
CA PRO A 500 16.49 1.92 -22.32
C PRO A 500 17.15 1.63 -23.67
N GLY A 501 17.99 2.56 -24.15
CA GLY A 501 18.79 2.38 -25.37
C GLY A 501 17.98 2.26 -26.68
N VAL A 502 16.68 2.53 -26.69
CA VAL A 502 15.83 2.39 -27.90
C VAL A 502 15.16 3.71 -28.29
N GLN A 503 14.95 3.89 -29.60
CA GLN A 503 14.25 5.06 -30.13
C GLN A 503 12.72 4.87 -30.05
N ARG A 504 12.03 5.86 -29.47
CA ARG A 504 10.56 5.92 -29.45
C ARG A 504 9.98 5.83 -30.86
N GLY A 505 8.98 4.97 -31.04
CA GLY A 505 8.31 4.70 -32.31
C GLY A 505 9.05 3.70 -33.20
N SER A 506 10.23 3.21 -32.81
CA SER A 506 10.98 2.21 -33.57
C SER A 506 10.63 0.77 -33.16
N MET A 507 10.77 -0.18 -34.09
CA MET A 507 10.82 -1.62 -33.76
C MET A 507 12.26 -2.12 -33.56
N GLU A 508 13.24 -1.28 -33.87
CA GLU A 508 14.67 -1.58 -33.72
C GLU A 508 15.12 -1.43 -32.25
N GLY A 509 16.27 -2.03 -31.94
CA GLY A 509 16.84 -2.08 -30.61
C GLY A 509 16.33 -3.28 -29.81
N SER A 510 17.27 -3.96 -29.13
CA SER A 510 17.00 -5.13 -28.31
C SER A 510 17.54 -4.98 -26.90
N TRP A 511 16.97 -5.71 -25.94
CA TRP A 511 17.53 -5.86 -24.59
C TRP A 511 19.01 -6.29 -24.58
N LYS A 512 19.47 -6.96 -25.65
CA LYS A 512 20.87 -7.39 -25.85
C LYS A 512 21.83 -6.24 -26.10
N ASP A 513 21.34 -5.16 -26.70
CA ASP A 513 22.15 -4.05 -27.16
C ASP A 513 22.25 -2.93 -26.11
N VAL A 514 21.46 -3.04 -25.02
CA VAL A 514 21.38 -2.03 -23.98
C VAL A 514 22.54 -2.15 -23.00
N SER A 515 23.20 -1.03 -22.74
CA SER A 515 24.20 -0.90 -21.69
C SER A 515 23.57 -0.69 -20.31
N ASP A 516 24.32 -1.06 -19.26
CA ASP A 516 23.92 -0.76 -17.88
C ASP A 516 23.71 0.74 -17.67
N LYS A 517 24.56 1.58 -18.28
CA LYS A 517 24.45 3.04 -18.20
C LYS A 517 23.14 3.58 -18.78
N GLU A 518 22.66 3.02 -19.88
CA GLU A 518 21.37 3.41 -20.46
C GLU A 518 20.19 2.95 -19.61
N THR A 519 20.30 1.77 -19.01
CA THR A 519 19.30 1.26 -18.08
C THR A 519 19.22 2.11 -16.82
N ASP A 520 20.38 2.44 -16.25
CA ASP A 520 20.48 3.30 -15.08
C ASP A 520 19.92 4.69 -15.35
N ARG A 521 20.27 5.26 -16.51
CA ARG A 521 19.75 6.55 -16.95
C ARG A 521 18.25 6.51 -17.11
N LEU A 522 17.67 5.46 -17.72
CA LEU A 522 16.22 5.35 -17.85
C LEU A 522 15.57 5.22 -16.48
N ALA A 523 16.05 4.31 -15.62
CA ALA A 523 15.49 4.14 -14.29
C ALA A 523 15.56 5.45 -13.50
N ALA A 524 16.68 6.18 -13.52
CA ALA A 524 16.79 7.52 -12.92
C ALA A 524 15.78 8.52 -13.50
N GLN A 525 15.68 8.57 -14.83
CA GLN A 525 14.79 9.48 -15.56
C GLN A 525 13.33 9.13 -15.41
N LEU A 526 12.98 7.88 -15.13
CA LEU A 526 11.61 7.41 -14.98
C LEU A 526 11.20 7.31 -13.53
N LEU A 527 12.14 7.18 -12.60
CA LEU A 527 11.87 7.46 -11.20
C LEU A 527 11.41 8.91 -11.11
N SER A 528 12.15 9.90 -11.60
CA SER A 528 11.72 11.31 -11.53
C SER A 528 10.24 11.61 -11.92
N PRO A 529 9.65 11.05 -12.99
CA PRO A 529 8.23 11.05 -13.33
C PRO A 529 7.37 9.99 -12.64
N ALA A 530 7.80 8.74 -12.40
CA ALA A 530 7.04 7.72 -11.66
C ALA A 530 6.79 8.13 -10.21
N LEU A 531 7.67 8.95 -9.68
CA LEU A 531 7.53 9.67 -8.43
C LEU A 531 6.55 10.87 -8.52
N ASN A 532 5.94 11.13 -9.68
CA ASN A 532 4.79 12.02 -9.89
C ASN A 532 3.51 11.23 -10.25
N LEU A 533 3.57 9.88 -10.25
CA LEU A 533 2.52 9.04 -10.80
C LEU A 533 1.70 8.34 -9.71
N PRO A 534 0.37 8.37 -9.80
CA PRO A 534 -0.54 7.87 -8.77
C PRO A 534 -0.61 6.35 -8.63
N TYR A 535 -0.01 5.63 -9.59
CA TYR A 535 0.06 4.17 -9.59
C TYR A 535 1.46 3.66 -9.20
N GLY A 536 2.42 4.57 -8.97
CA GLY A 536 3.81 4.26 -8.60
C GLY A 536 3.97 3.75 -7.17
N LEU A 537 3.07 4.16 -6.28
CA LEU A 537 3.12 3.86 -4.87
C LEU A 537 2.07 2.79 -4.57
N ARG A 538 2.50 1.52 -4.63
CA ARG A 538 1.77 0.45 -3.96
C ARG A 538 2.22 0.51 -2.51
N GLU A 539 1.28 0.71 -1.61
CA GLU A 539 1.49 0.56 -0.17
C GLU A 539 1.79 -0.91 0.17
N GLY A 540 2.98 -1.39 -0.19
CA GLY A 540 3.59 -2.60 0.33
C GLY A 540 4.34 -2.25 1.61
N TRP A 541 3.67 -1.62 2.57
CA TRP A 541 4.34 -1.16 3.78
C TRP A 541 4.77 -2.37 4.62
N ARG A 542 6.08 -2.63 4.63
CA ARG A 542 6.71 -3.41 5.70
C ARG A 542 7.27 -2.43 6.71
N CYS A 543 6.53 -2.09 7.76
CA CYS A 543 7.20 -1.55 8.94
C CYS A 543 8.08 -2.65 9.51
N ARG A 544 9.39 -2.55 9.26
CA ARG A 544 10.37 -3.32 10.03
C ARG A 544 10.73 -2.48 11.23
N TRP A 545 10.16 -2.83 12.38
CA TRP A 545 10.54 -2.25 13.66
C TRP A 545 11.98 -2.64 14.02
N PRO A 546 12.94 -1.71 14.22
CA PRO A 546 14.33 -2.06 14.54
C PRO A 546 14.54 -2.62 15.95
N GLY A 547 13.56 -2.49 16.85
CA GLY A 547 13.69 -2.84 18.27
C GLY A 547 13.60 -4.32 18.64
N PHE A 548 13.48 -5.24 17.68
CA PHE A 548 13.47 -6.70 17.93
C PHE A 548 14.69 -7.44 17.35
N GLU A 549 15.69 -6.72 16.84
CA GLU A 549 17.01 -7.31 16.63
C GLU A 549 17.76 -7.34 17.98
N GLY A 550 17.76 -8.50 18.65
CA GLY A 550 18.76 -8.80 19.68
C GLY A 550 18.29 -9.05 21.12
N SER A 551 17.03 -9.39 21.39
CA SER A 551 16.68 -9.96 22.70
C SER A 551 15.64 -11.07 22.58
N ARG A 552 16.07 -12.31 22.85
CA ARG A 552 15.17 -13.43 23.12
C ARG A 552 14.37 -13.09 24.37
N VAL A 553 13.06 -12.89 24.23
CA VAL A 553 12.15 -12.93 25.37
C VAL A 553 11.19 -14.08 25.12
N GLN A 554 11.46 -15.21 25.78
CA GLN A 554 10.47 -16.27 25.96
C GLN A 554 9.38 -15.71 26.86
N GLU A 555 8.17 -15.54 26.34
CA GLU A 555 6.98 -15.36 27.16
C GLU A 555 6.64 -16.72 27.79
N SER A 556 6.96 -16.89 29.08
CA SER A 556 6.40 -17.97 29.88
C SER A 556 5.07 -17.50 30.46
N GLU A 557 3.98 -18.16 30.07
CA GLU A 557 2.74 -18.15 30.82
C GLU A 557 3.02 -18.62 32.26
N ASP A 558 2.79 -17.79 33.28
CA ASP A 558 2.06 -18.30 34.44
C ASP A 558 1.45 -17.20 35.33
N ARG A 559 0.19 -17.41 35.68
CA ARG A 559 -0.54 -16.67 36.73
C ARG A 559 -0.32 -17.39 38.05
N ARG A 560 0.30 -16.76 39.06
CA ARG A 560 -0.11 -16.87 40.47
C ARG A 560 0.70 -15.97 41.41
N ARG A 561 -0.02 -15.47 42.42
CA ARG A 561 0.48 -14.73 43.60
C ARG A 561 1.42 -15.62 44.43
N GLU A 562 2.53 -15.06 44.91
CA GLU A 562 2.98 -15.13 46.31
C GLU A 562 4.22 -14.24 46.54
N ARG A 563 4.30 -13.64 47.73
CA ARG A 563 5.46 -12.89 48.25
C ARG A 563 6.49 -13.88 48.80
N VAL A 564 7.79 -13.65 48.59
CA VAL A 564 8.88 -13.58 49.61
C VAL A 564 10.17 -13.07 48.94
N SER A 565 10.94 -12.33 49.72
CA SER A 565 12.22 -11.63 49.50
C SER A 565 13.44 -12.54 49.23
N ASP A 566 14.33 -12.16 48.31
CA ASP A 566 15.67 -11.60 48.60
C ASP A 566 16.60 -11.53 47.35
N GLY A 567 17.16 -10.34 47.14
CA GLY A 567 18.46 -9.96 46.56
C GLY A 567 19.14 -10.74 45.43
N HIS A 568 19.18 -10.15 44.22
CA HIS A 568 20.41 -9.62 43.59
C HIS A 568 20.08 -8.85 42.29
N GLN A 569 20.74 -7.71 42.10
CA GLN A 569 20.50 -6.70 41.06
C GLN A 569 21.01 -7.09 39.67
N CYS A 570 20.21 -6.78 38.65
CA CYS A 570 20.69 -6.41 37.30
C CYS A 570 19.65 -5.43 36.68
N PRO A 571 19.97 -4.16 36.35
CA PRO A 571 18.97 -3.21 35.90
C PRO A 571 18.91 -3.16 34.37
N HIS A 572 18.12 -4.06 33.78
CA HIS A 572 17.56 -3.86 32.44
C HIS A 572 16.07 -4.16 32.51
N HIS A 573 15.30 -3.25 33.11
CA HIS A 573 13.85 -3.26 33.03
C HIS A 573 13.42 -2.69 31.67
N GLY A 574 13.17 -3.57 30.71
CA GLY A 574 12.30 -3.26 29.59
C GLY A 574 10.86 -3.22 30.09
N THR A 575 10.39 -2.04 30.49
CA THR A 575 8.97 -1.79 30.73
C THR A 575 8.30 -1.49 29.39
N SER A 576 7.38 -2.36 28.97
CA SER A 576 6.46 -2.12 27.86
C SER A 576 5.55 -0.93 28.21
N LEU A 577 5.37 0.04 27.29
CA LEU A 577 4.30 1.03 27.42
C LEU A 577 2.96 0.28 27.41
N HIS A 578 2.19 0.41 28.48
CA HIS A 578 0.81 -0.08 28.53
C HIS A 578 -0.14 1.02 28.01
N GLY A 579 -1.09 0.63 27.17
CA GLY A 579 -2.13 1.55 26.67
C GLY A 579 -1.84 2.27 25.35
N CYS A 580 -0.68 2.10 24.71
CA CYS A 580 -0.41 2.62 23.36
C CYS A 580 0.06 1.48 22.43
N ARG A 581 -0.67 1.23 21.34
CA ARG A 581 -0.29 0.26 20.30
C ARG A 581 -0.17 0.98 18.95
N GLU A 582 0.97 0.81 18.28
CA GLU A 582 1.13 1.17 16.87
C GLU A 582 0.92 -0.09 16.02
N MET A 583 0.07 0.00 15.01
CA MET A 583 -0.17 -1.09 14.07
C MET A 583 0.38 -0.74 12.70
N CYS A 584 1.19 -1.66 12.18
CA CYS A 584 1.42 -1.87 10.77
C CYS A 584 0.60 -3.12 10.36
#